data_AF-A0A0P7CB98-F1
#
_entry.id   AF-A0A0P7CB98-F1
#
_cell.length_a   1.000
_cell.length_b   1.000
_cell.length_c   1.000
_cell.angle_alpha   90.00
_cell.angle_beta   90.00
_cell.angle_gamma   90.00
#
_symmetry.space_group_name_H-M   'P 1'
#
loop_
_entity.id
_entity.type
_entity.pdbx_description
1 polymer ?
#
loop_
_entity_poly.entity_id
_entity_poly.type
_entity_poly.pdbx_seq_one_letter_code
_entity_poly.pdbx_strand_id
1 'polypeptide(L)'
;MQLENYFALACGLGLLLGLAWFALYLLSWAWVWSWAWMDDSKPPKRNPLIEAVNKYRGLEPGQGICCKYGYQGKDGEWKDGEGGFFYPFIALALGPLALLVAFKLYPVVLAVATALAVAHVARFARRHKKLFDKHIKDPEAHK
;
A
#
# COMPACT_ATOMS: atom_id res chain seq x y z
N MET A 1 11.44 -7.86 -32.22
CA MET A 1 11.19 -6.43 -32.44
C MET A 1 10.07 -5.83 -31.59
N GLN A 2 8.77 -6.10 -31.81
CA GLN A 2 7.71 -5.43 -31.01
C GLN A 2 7.74 -5.77 -29.51
N LEU A 3 7.97 -7.05 -29.16
CA LEU A 3 8.02 -7.48 -27.75
C LEU A 3 9.19 -6.86 -26.96
N GLU A 4 10.35 -6.74 -27.60
CA GLU A 4 11.55 -6.13 -27.02
C GLU A 4 11.32 -4.64 -26.74
N ASN A 5 10.61 -3.95 -27.63
CA ASN A 5 10.25 -2.54 -27.44
C ASN A 5 9.30 -2.35 -26.25
N TYR A 6 8.29 -3.21 -26.10
CA TYR A 6 7.36 -3.14 -24.95
C TYR A 6 8.03 -3.49 -23.63
N PHE A 7 8.94 -4.48 -23.63
CA PHE A 7 9.74 -4.82 -22.46
C PHE A 7 10.64 -3.67 -22.03
N ALA A 8 11.39 -3.09 -22.98
CA ALA A 8 12.24 -1.93 -22.71
C ALA A 8 11.45 -0.72 -22.19
N LEU A 9 10.27 -0.45 -22.78
CA LEU A 9 9.35 0.58 -22.30
C LEU A 9 8.86 0.32 -20.88
N ALA A 10 8.46 -0.91 -20.56
CA ALA A 10 7.99 -1.27 -19.22
C ALA A 10 9.10 -1.13 -18.17
N CYS A 11 10.32 -1.56 -18.49
CA CYS A 11 11.50 -1.37 -17.63
C CYS A 11 11.84 0.12 -17.44
N GLY A 12 11.83 0.90 -18.54
CA GLY A 12 12.10 2.34 -18.49
C GLY A 12 11.06 3.10 -17.66
N LEU A 13 9.77 2.82 -17.87
CA LEU A 13 8.68 3.41 -17.09
C LEU A 13 8.75 3.01 -15.62
N GLY A 14 9.00 1.73 -15.32
CA GLY A 14 9.16 1.25 -13.95
C GLY A 14 10.29 1.97 -13.23
N LEU A 15 11.46 2.05 -13.87
CA LEU A 15 12.61 2.76 -13.30
C LEU A 15 12.32 4.26 -13.09
N LEU A 16 11.68 4.93 -14.04
CA LEU A 16 11.27 6.34 -13.88
C LEU A 16 10.30 6.53 -12.71
N LEU A 17 9.31 5.66 -12.56
CA LEU A 17 8.34 5.74 -11.46
C LEU A 17 9.01 5.46 -10.10
N GLY A 18 9.92 4.47 -10.04
CA GLY A 18 10.71 4.18 -8.84
C GLY A 18 11.61 5.35 -8.44
N LEU A 19 12.31 5.96 -9.41
CA LEU A 19 13.15 7.14 -9.18
C LEU A 19 12.32 8.36 -8.78
N ALA A 20 11.16 8.58 -9.40
CA ALA A 20 10.24 9.65 -9.04
C ALA A 20 9.77 9.50 -7.59
N TRP A 21 9.42 8.28 -7.17
CA TRP A 21 9.07 7.99 -5.78
C TRP A 21 10.22 8.29 -4.81
N PHE A 22 11.43 7.86 -5.13
CA PHE A 22 12.61 8.15 -4.33
C PHE A 22 12.89 9.66 -4.21
N ALA A 23 12.81 10.38 -5.33
CA ALA A 23 12.97 11.82 -5.36
C ALA A 23 11.91 12.54 -4.51
N LEU A 24 10.64 12.15 -4.64
CA LEU A 24 9.55 12.69 -3.82
C LEU A 24 9.75 12.40 -2.33
N TYR A 25 10.23 11.21 -1.98
CA TYR A 25 10.56 10.86 -0.60
C TYR A 25 11.62 11.80 -0.01
N LEU A 26 12.72 12.03 -0.75
CA LEU A 26 13.79 12.93 -0.32
C LEU A 26 13.32 14.38 -0.23
N LEU A 27 12.59 14.87 -1.25
CA LEU A 27 12.04 16.23 -1.27
C LEU A 27 11.08 16.45 -0.10
N SER A 28 10.24 15.46 0.19
CA SER A 28 9.32 15.49 1.31
C SER A 28 10.05 15.59 2.65
N TRP A 29 11.15 14.85 2.83
CA TRP A 29 11.99 14.98 4.03
C TRP A 29 12.68 16.34 4.10
N ALA A 30 13.34 16.77 3.02
CA ALA A 30 14.06 18.03 2.96
C ALA A 30 13.13 19.21 3.25
N TRP A 31 11.90 19.16 2.75
CA TRP A 31 10.86 20.16 3.02
C TRP A 31 10.58 20.27 4.52
N VAL A 32 10.22 19.17 5.20
CA VAL A 32 9.87 19.25 6.63
C VAL A 32 11.07 19.58 7.50
N TRP A 33 12.27 19.11 7.14
CA TRP A 33 13.49 19.54 7.83
C TRP A 33 13.76 21.04 7.70
N SER A 34 13.51 21.61 6.52
CA SER A 34 13.70 23.05 6.28
C SER A 34 12.76 23.87 7.17
N TRP A 35 11.49 23.46 7.28
CA TRP A 35 10.53 24.09 8.20
C TRP A 35 10.89 23.87 9.66
N ALA A 36 11.30 22.66 10.03
CA ALA A 36 11.69 22.37 11.41
C ALA A 36 12.88 23.22 11.86
N TRP A 37 13.86 23.42 10.97
CA TRP A 37 14.99 24.31 11.19
C TRP A 37 14.59 25.78 11.30
N MET A 38 13.70 26.26 10.42
CA MET A 38 13.24 27.65 10.43
C MET A 38 12.39 27.99 11.67
N ASP A 39 11.57 27.04 12.13
CA ASP A 39 10.69 27.21 13.28
C ASP A 39 11.38 26.82 14.62
N ASP A 40 12.67 26.49 14.59
CA ASP A 40 13.47 26.00 15.73
C ASP A 40 12.75 24.87 16.51
N SER A 41 12.05 24.02 15.74
CA SER A 41 11.17 22.98 16.25
C SER A 41 11.84 21.61 16.23
N LYS A 42 11.21 20.63 16.90
CA LYS A 42 11.78 19.27 16.98
C LYS A 42 11.85 18.63 15.58
N PRO A 43 12.90 17.83 15.30
CA PRO A 43 13.06 17.21 14.00
C PRO A 43 11.89 16.25 13.69
N PRO A 44 11.46 16.20 12.42
CA PRO A 44 10.37 15.34 12.01
C PRO A 44 10.72 13.86 12.21
N LYS A 45 9.77 13.09 12.74
CA LYS A 45 9.96 11.65 13.07
C LYS A 45 9.45 10.72 11.98
N ARG A 46 8.61 11.24 11.10
CA ARG A 46 7.95 10.52 10.01
C ARG A 46 7.95 11.38 8.76
N ASN A 47 8.07 10.73 7.62
CA ASN A 47 8.00 11.34 6.32
C ASN A 47 6.53 11.57 5.94
N PRO A 48 6.12 12.82 5.62
CA PRO A 48 4.72 13.12 5.38
C PRO A 48 4.18 12.52 4.08
N LEU A 49 5.04 12.23 3.09
CA LEU A 49 4.63 11.49 1.89
C LEU A 49 4.22 10.06 2.24
N ILE A 50 5.01 9.37 3.07
CA ILE A 50 4.70 8.01 3.52
C ILE A 50 3.41 8.02 4.36
N GLU A 51 3.24 9.02 5.22
CA GLU A 51 2.03 9.18 6.00
C GLU A 51 0.79 9.44 5.14
N ALA A 52 0.88 10.35 4.17
CA ALA A 52 -0.21 10.64 3.25
C ALA A 52 -0.64 9.41 2.44
N VAL A 53 0.33 8.67 1.90
CA VAL A 53 0.04 7.46 1.10
C VAL A 53 -0.62 6.38 1.95
N ASN A 54 -0.15 6.14 3.18
CA ASN A 54 -0.75 5.13 4.04
C ASN A 54 -2.12 5.56 4.59
N LYS A 55 -2.32 6.85 4.86
CA LYS A 55 -3.63 7.40 5.21
C LYS A 55 -4.63 7.22 4.08
N TYR A 56 -4.23 7.45 2.83
CA TYR A 56 -5.10 7.20 1.66
C TYR A 56 -5.49 5.71 1.53
N ARG A 57 -4.61 4.81 1.95
CA ARG A 57 -4.87 3.36 2.00
C ARG A 57 -5.69 2.91 3.21
N GLY A 58 -6.08 3.84 4.09
CA GLY A 58 -6.79 3.54 5.34
C GLY A 58 -5.95 2.77 6.36
N LEU A 59 -4.61 2.86 6.27
CA LEU A 59 -3.70 2.19 7.18
C LEU A 59 -3.26 3.13 8.31
N GLU A 60 -3.42 2.67 9.54
CA GLU A 60 -2.89 3.33 10.72
C GLU A 60 -1.46 2.87 11.03
N PRO A 61 -0.67 3.63 11.82
CA PRO A 61 0.62 3.16 12.33
C PRO A 61 0.48 1.80 13.03
N GLY A 62 1.39 0.87 12.71
CA GLY A 62 1.38 -0.50 13.23
C GLY A 62 0.50 -1.47 12.43
N GLN A 63 -0.23 -1.01 11.41
CA GLN A 63 -1.03 -1.86 10.52
C GLN A 63 -0.29 -2.18 9.20
N GLY A 64 -0.53 -3.35 8.61
CA GLY A 64 0.08 -3.77 7.36
C GLY A 64 0.08 -5.29 7.17
N ILE A 65 0.03 -5.75 5.92
CA ILE A 65 -0.08 -7.18 5.56
C ILE A 65 1.27 -7.91 5.71
N CYS A 66 2.35 -7.25 5.29
CA CYS A 66 3.72 -7.73 5.44
C CYS A 66 4.54 -6.49 5.83
N CYS A 67 5.29 -6.57 6.93
CA CYS A 67 6.00 -5.46 7.58
C CYS A 67 5.09 -4.26 7.92
N LYS A 68 4.63 -4.22 9.18
CA LYS A 68 3.76 -3.17 9.74
C LYS A 68 4.25 -1.77 9.32
N TYR A 69 3.32 -0.91 8.92
CA TYR A 69 3.62 0.47 8.61
C TYR A 69 4.02 1.21 9.90
N GLY A 70 5.30 1.48 10.02
CA GLY A 70 5.85 2.12 11.21
C GLY A 70 5.96 1.17 12.41
N TYR A 71 6.88 1.50 13.30
CA TYR A 71 7.09 0.79 14.55
C TYR A 71 7.06 1.79 15.71
N GLN A 72 6.57 1.32 16.86
CA GLN A 72 6.57 2.12 18.07
C GLN A 72 7.96 2.04 18.70
N GLY A 73 8.61 3.18 18.84
CA GLY A 73 9.86 3.32 19.59
C GLY A 73 9.64 3.10 21.09
N LYS A 74 10.75 2.95 21.82
CA LYS A 74 10.75 2.75 23.29
C LYS A 74 10.05 3.87 24.05
N ASP A 75 10.01 5.07 23.46
CA ASP A 75 9.40 6.27 24.04
C ASP A 75 7.89 6.39 23.73
N GLY A 76 7.28 5.34 23.17
CA GLY A 76 5.86 5.32 22.81
C GLY A 76 5.53 5.97 21.46
N GLU A 77 6.51 6.56 20.78
CA GLU A 77 6.33 7.29 19.53
C GLU A 77 6.51 6.42 18.28
N TRP A 78 5.70 6.67 17.26
CA TRP A 78 5.75 5.93 15.99
C TRP A 78 6.80 6.51 15.04
N LYS A 79 7.67 5.64 14.53
CA LYS A 79 8.67 5.95 13.49
C LYS A 79 8.33 5.22 12.20
N ASP A 80 8.76 5.76 11.06
CA ASP A 80 8.60 5.09 9.78
C ASP A 80 9.39 3.78 9.75
N GLY A 81 8.72 2.71 9.35
CA GLY A 81 9.34 1.41 9.11
C GLY A 81 9.79 1.28 7.66
N GLU A 82 10.78 0.43 7.40
CA GLU A 82 11.33 0.18 6.06
C GLU A 82 10.23 -0.14 5.03
N GLY A 83 9.21 -0.91 5.43
CA GLY A 83 8.08 -1.27 4.56
C GLY A 83 7.32 -0.07 3.99
N GLY A 84 7.25 1.06 4.70
CA GLY A 84 6.56 2.26 4.24
C GLY A 84 7.17 2.84 2.96
N PHE A 85 8.49 2.77 2.82
CA PHE A 85 9.23 3.26 1.66
C PHE A 85 9.38 2.18 0.58
N PHE A 86 9.78 0.96 0.96
CA PHE A 86 10.18 -0.07 0.01
C PHE A 86 8.99 -0.66 -0.77
N TYR A 87 7.81 -0.83 -0.17
CA TYR A 87 6.69 -1.44 -0.91
C TYR A 87 6.17 -0.56 -2.04
N PRO A 88 5.90 0.75 -1.83
CA PRO A 88 5.52 1.62 -2.94
C PRO A 88 6.63 1.70 -3.99
N PHE A 89 7.90 1.75 -3.59
CA PHE A 89 9.03 1.76 -4.52
C PHE A 89 9.03 0.52 -5.42
N ILE A 90 8.97 -0.69 -4.84
CA ILE A 90 8.94 -1.96 -5.59
C ILE A 90 7.69 -2.05 -6.47
N ALA A 91 6.52 -1.66 -5.94
CA ALA A 91 5.27 -1.70 -6.68
C ALA A 91 5.29 -0.76 -7.90
N LEU A 92 5.90 0.43 -7.78
CA LEU A 92 6.06 1.36 -8.87
C LEU A 92 7.14 0.91 -9.86
N ALA A 93 8.25 0.36 -9.36
CA ALA A 93 9.36 -0.12 -10.18
C ALA A 93 9.01 -1.35 -11.01
N LEU A 94 8.28 -2.31 -10.41
CA LEU A 94 7.91 -3.56 -11.07
C LEU A 94 6.50 -3.55 -11.64
N GLY A 95 5.66 -2.60 -11.27
CA GLY A 95 4.26 -2.50 -11.67
C GLY A 95 4.04 -2.55 -13.19
N PRO A 96 4.72 -1.71 -13.99
CA PRO A 96 4.59 -1.73 -15.44
C PRO A 96 4.97 -3.08 -16.07
N LEU A 97 6.01 -3.74 -15.53
CA LEU A 97 6.45 -5.05 -16.00
C LEU A 97 5.44 -6.14 -15.60
N ALA A 98 4.91 -6.09 -14.37
CA ALA A 98 3.86 -6.99 -13.91
C ALA A 98 2.58 -6.84 -14.74
N LEU A 99 2.20 -5.62 -15.13
CA LEU A 99 1.07 -5.36 -16.03
C LEU A 99 1.29 -5.95 -17.42
N LEU A 100 2.49 -5.79 -17.97
CA LEU A 100 2.83 -6.37 -19.27
C LEU A 100 2.73 -7.91 -19.25
N VAL A 101 3.27 -8.54 -18.20
CA VAL A 101 3.15 -9.99 -17.98
C VAL A 101 1.68 -10.40 -17.81
N ALA A 102 0.91 -9.63 -17.04
CA ALA A 102 -0.50 -9.90 -16.81
C ALA A 102 -1.33 -9.84 -18.10
N PHE A 103 -1.02 -8.89 -18.99
CA PHE A 103 -1.67 -8.78 -20.30
C PHE A 103 -1.32 -9.95 -21.23
N LYS A 104 -0.07 -10.44 -21.19
CA LYS A 104 0.35 -11.62 -21.96
C LYS A 104 -0.28 -12.92 -21.45
N LEU A 105 -0.43 -13.05 -20.13
CA LEU A 105 -1.06 -14.19 -19.47
C LEU A 105 -2.53 -13.92 -19.13
N TYR A 106 -3.23 -13.08 -19.90
CA TYR A 106 -4.58 -12.61 -19.59
C TYR A 106 -5.58 -13.72 -19.24
N PRO A 107 -5.57 -14.94 -19.84
CA PRO A 107 -6.53 -15.98 -19.48
C PRO A 107 -6.29 -16.48 -18.05
N VAL A 108 -5.02 -16.64 -17.66
CA VAL A 108 -4.63 -17.07 -16.31
C VAL A 108 -4.96 -15.98 -15.30
N VAL A 109 -4.67 -14.72 -15.63
CA VAL A 109 -4.98 -13.59 -14.76
C VAL A 109 -6.48 -13.45 -14.54
N LEU A 110 -7.30 -13.59 -15.58
CA LEU A 110 -8.75 -13.57 -15.46
C LEU A 110 -9.29 -14.73 -14.62
N ALA A 111 -8.72 -15.93 -14.76
CA ALA A 111 -9.10 -17.07 -13.94
C ALA A 111 -8.79 -16.83 -12.45
N VAL A 112 -7.59 -16.34 -12.13
CA VAL A 112 -7.20 -16.01 -10.75
C VAL A 112 -8.04 -14.87 -10.18
N ALA A 113 -8.26 -13.79 -10.95
CA ALA A 113 -9.07 -12.66 -10.53
C ALA A 113 -10.52 -13.07 -10.24
N THR A 114 -11.11 -13.89 -11.12
CA THR A 114 -12.46 -14.45 -10.92
C THR A 114 -12.51 -15.32 -9.66
N ALA A 115 -11.52 -16.20 -9.44
CA ALA A 115 -11.45 -17.03 -8.24
C ALA A 115 -11.35 -16.19 -6.95
N LEU A 116 -10.55 -15.12 -6.96
CA LEU A 116 -10.45 -14.19 -5.83
C LEU A 116 -11.76 -13.43 -5.60
N ALA A 117 -12.43 -12.98 -6.65
CA ALA A 117 -13.74 -12.34 -6.55
C ALA A 117 -14.78 -13.28 -5.93
N VAL A 118 -14.85 -14.52 -6.40
CA VAL A 118 -15.73 -15.57 -5.84
C VAL A 118 -15.37 -15.84 -4.37
N ALA A 119 -14.08 -15.94 -4.03
CA ALA A 119 -13.65 -16.13 -2.65
C ALA A 119 -14.06 -14.97 -1.73
N HIS A 120 -13.94 -13.73 -2.21
CA HIS A 120 -14.38 -12.54 -1.48
C HIS A 120 -15.90 -12.50 -1.28
N VAL A 121 -16.66 -12.78 -2.33
CA VAL A 121 -18.14 -12.87 -2.25
C VAL A 121 -18.54 -13.99 -1.29
N ALA A 122 -17.89 -15.14 -1.34
CA ALA A 122 -18.15 -16.25 -0.43
C ALA A 122 -17.80 -15.91 1.03
N ARG A 123 -16.73 -15.12 1.26
CA ARG A 123 -16.37 -14.63 2.61
C ARG A 123 -17.39 -13.60 3.11
N PHE A 124 -17.84 -12.70 2.25
CA PHE A 124 -18.89 -11.73 2.53
C PHE A 124 -20.21 -12.41 2.90
N ALA A 125 -20.67 -13.37 2.08
CA ALA A 125 -21.88 -14.15 2.33
C ALA A 125 -21.81 -14.92 3.66
N ARG A 126 -20.65 -15.54 3.98
CA ARG A 126 -20.43 -16.19 5.28
C ARG A 126 -20.50 -15.22 6.45
N ARG A 127 -19.98 -14.00 6.31
CA ARG A 127 -20.03 -12.98 7.37
C ARG A 127 -21.46 -12.47 7.58
N HIS A 128 -22.21 -12.25 6.51
CA HIS A 128 -23.63 -11.86 6.58
C HIS A 128 -24.49 -12.96 7.18
N LYS A 129 -24.30 -14.22 6.79
CA LYS A 129 -25.01 -15.35 7.40
C LYS A 129 -24.79 -15.41 8.91
N LYS A 130 -23.54 -15.25 9.37
CA LYS A 130 -23.22 -15.20 10.81
C LYS A 130 -23.90 -14.05 11.55
N LEU A 131 -24.06 -12.88 10.91
CA LEU A 131 -24.76 -11.73 11.49
C LEU A 131 -26.27 -11.97 11.60
N PHE A 132 -26.89 -12.53 10.55
CA PHE A 132 -28.31 -12.88 10.56
C PHE A 132 -28.63 -14.01 11.55
N ASP A 133 -27.82 -15.08 11.59
CA ASP A 133 -27.98 -16.17 12.55
C ASP A 133 -27.88 -15.66 14.00
N LYS A 134 -27.07 -14.62 14.25
CA LYS A 134 -26.97 -13.97 15.57
C LYS A 134 -28.22 -13.15 15.89
N HIS A 135 -28.78 -12.41 14.92
CA HIS A 135 -30.03 -11.66 15.09
C HIS A 135 -31.26 -12.56 15.30
N ILE A 136 -31.34 -13.70 14.63
CA ILE A 136 -32.46 -14.65 14.79
C ILE A 136 -32.40 -15.34 16.17
N LYS A 137 -31.19 -15.63 16.67
CA LYS A 137 -31.01 -16.28 17.97
C LYS A 137 -31.18 -15.34 19.15
N ASP A 138 -30.95 -14.04 18.97
CA ASP A 138 -30.98 -13.07 20.06
C ASP A 138 -31.55 -11.72 19.58
N PRO A 139 -32.88 -11.62 19.35
CA PRO A 139 -33.52 -10.44 18.79
C PRO A 139 -33.48 -9.21 19.72
N GLU A 140 -33.08 -9.36 20.99
CA GLU A 140 -32.99 -8.27 21.98
C GLU A 140 -31.56 -7.77 22.26
N ALA A 141 -30.52 -8.31 21.59
CA ALA A 141 -29.12 -7.97 21.87
C ALA A 141 -28.70 -6.51 21.52
N HIS A 142 -29.63 -5.69 21.03
CA HIS A 142 -29.44 -4.28 20.67
C HIS A 142 -30.45 -3.32 21.32
N LYS A 143 -31.15 -3.72 22.39
CA LYS A 143 -31.76 -2.74 23.31
C LYS A 143 -30.69 -2.14 24.23
#